data_AF-A0A256WCZ0-F1
#
_entry.id   AF-A0A256WCZ0-F1
#
_cell.length_a   1.000
_cell.length_b   1.000
_cell.length_c   1.000
_cell.angle_alpha   90.00
_cell.angle_beta   90.00
_cell.angle_gamma   90.00
#
_symmetry.space_group_name_H-M   'P 1'
#
loop_
_entity.id
_entity.type
_entity.pdbx_description
1 polymer ?
#
loop_
_entity_poly.entity_id
_entity_poly.type
_entity_poly.pdbx_seq_one_letter_code
_entity_poly.pdbx_strand_id
1 'polypeptide(L)'
;MKIRQISTFIFLFLLCYSAKSQYILPFGFEKKYNIAVIDSNGNTFTNPWAGGLNACQFGEIDLDGDGTRDLVIFDRNGNRTLTYKNLGLPGEISYQFKPELTDKLPHFDDWVIFADYNMDGLNDIFAYSKGYAGVKVYKNMGTGANQFELVVFPYLRSDYGSGYVNILVTYADYPAIYDIDNDGDLDLLTFWGMGSFVEYHKNQSMEKYGNADSLDFKKVDNCWGSFAESEESNIIYLDTCFEMYNRFLVPPPPQGSRKLSGGGGLLSPGSNSKTHPALSKINQNHPPTEHGRPGDRHTGSTFMVFDENGDGLDDLLLGDVDYSSPALLINGGTGEDAFMISHTFTFPDYDVPIDLVSFPLMSFLDLNNDNIRDLIISTFDPSLVKSRNLDNIWFYENAGEEGQPVFQLQQKNLFQEEMLDFGAGAIPLFFDYNSDGLMDIVVSNFGYFDSSYHGPAYNLYCNYRSQLALLKNIGTPGNPSFKLIDRNYANLPSYFSQDEPLFAACPTFGDLDGDNDDDMLVGNSDGT
;
A
#
# COMPACT_ATOMS: atom_id res chain seq x y z
N MET A 1 -43.98 40.88 35.69
CA MET A 1 -44.31 39.69 34.87
C MET A 1 -43.44 39.54 33.61
N LYS A 2 -42.18 40.03 33.59
CA LYS A 2 -41.25 39.91 32.43
C LYS A 2 -39.92 39.22 32.75
N ILE A 3 -39.61 38.97 34.03
CA ILE A 3 -38.35 38.34 34.45
C ILE A 3 -38.46 36.80 34.49
N ARG A 4 -39.66 36.24 34.72
CA ARG A 4 -39.87 34.79 34.73
C ARG A 4 -39.81 34.12 33.35
N GLN A 5 -40.04 34.84 32.25
CA GLN A 5 -39.95 34.28 30.90
C GLN A 5 -38.50 34.18 30.38
N ILE A 6 -37.59 35.02 30.88
CA ILE A 6 -36.18 35.04 30.45
C ILE A 6 -35.40 33.89 31.10
N SER A 7 -35.71 33.55 32.36
CA SER A 7 -35.08 32.41 33.05
C SER A 7 -35.47 31.06 32.42
N THR A 8 -36.68 30.89 31.91
CA THR A 8 -37.10 29.66 31.21
C THR A 8 -36.43 29.53 29.84
N PHE A 9 -36.14 30.64 29.16
CA PHE A 9 -35.44 30.63 27.85
C PHE A 9 -33.94 30.33 27.98
N ILE A 10 -33.29 30.80 29.04
CA ILE A 10 -31.86 30.51 29.31
C ILE A 10 -31.67 29.05 29.76
N PHE A 11 -32.64 28.48 30.48
CA PHE A 11 -32.59 27.07 30.87
C PHE A 11 -32.84 26.11 29.69
N LEU A 12 -33.63 26.50 28.68
CA LEU A 12 -33.77 25.72 27.44
C LEU A 12 -32.53 25.79 26.53
N PHE A 13 -31.79 26.91 26.54
CA PHE A 13 -30.58 27.06 25.71
C PHE A 13 -29.37 26.27 26.27
N LEU A 14 -29.33 26.05 27.59
CA LEU A 14 -28.31 25.23 28.26
C LEU A 14 -28.55 23.71 28.13
N LEU A 15 -29.76 23.28 27.73
CA LEU A 15 -30.08 21.87 27.48
C LEU A 15 -29.80 21.41 26.04
N CYS A 16 -29.50 22.33 25.11
CA CYS A 16 -29.15 21.99 23.73
C CYS A 16 -27.66 21.73 23.49
N TYR A 17 -26.78 21.97 24.47
CA TYR A 17 -25.33 21.77 24.32
C TYR A 17 -24.85 20.32 24.57
N SER A 18 -25.77 19.36 24.71
CA SER A 18 -25.43 17.95 24.90
C SER A 18 -26.12 17.02 23.89
N ALA A 19 -26.59 17.55 22.76
CA ALA A 19 -26.93 16.70 21.62
C ALA A 19 -25.62 16.27 20.96
N LYS A 20 -25.00 15.20 21.45
CA LYS A 20 -24.06 14.44 20.62
C LYS A 20 -24.88 13.89 19.46
N SER A 21 -24.56 14.30 18.24
CA SER A 21 -25.04 13.60 17.05
C SER A 21 -24.53 12.17 17.16
N GLN A 22 -25.39 11.24 17.59
CA GLN A 22 -25.06 9.82 17.50
C GLN A 22 -25.20 9.47 16.03
N TYR A 23 -24.06 9.21 15.38
CA TYR A 23 -24.05 8.60 14.07
C TYR A 23 -24.61 7.18 14.23
N ILE A 24 -25.91 7.07 13.99
CA ILE A 24 -26.63 5.80 14.01
C ILE A 24 -26.45 5.20 12.62
N LEU A 25 -25.83 4.02 12.56
CA LEU A 25 -25.81 3.23 11.35
C LEU A 25 -27.25 2.89 10.93
N PRO A 26 -27.49 2.54 9.64
CA PRO A 26 -28.78 2.00 9.22
C PRO A 26 -29.30 0.97 10.25
N PHE A 27 -30.60 1.04 10.56
CA PHE A 27 -31.28 0.16 11.53
C PHE A 27 -30.97 0.38 13.02
N GLY A 28 -30.30 1.45 13.42
CA GLY A 28 -30.16 1.78 14.85
C GLY A 28 -28.87 1.30 15.50
N PHE A 29 -27.92 0.74 14.73
CA PHE A 29 -26.69 0.20 15.29
C PHE A 29 -25.67 1.31 15.64
N GLU A 30 -24.91 1.07 16.72
CA GLU A 30 -23.78 1.89 17.17
C GLU A 30 -22.50 1.06 17.10
N LYS A 31 -21.42 1.60 16.53
CA LYS A 31 -20.11 0.96 16.57
C LYS A 31 -19.41 1.28 17.89
N LYS A 32 -18.88 0.26 18.56
CA LYS A 32 -18.08 0.41 19.78
C LYS A 32 -16.71 -0.21 19.58
N TYR A 33 -15.68 0.62 19.69
CA TYR A 33 -14.28 0.23 19.52
C TYR A 33 -13.52 0.10 20.85
N ASN A 34 -14.21 0.33 21.98
CA ASN A 34 -13.62 0.35 23.32
C ASN A 34 -14.01 -0.86 24.19
N ILE A 35 -14.53 -1.92 23.58
CA ILE A 35 -14.82 -3.17 24.30
C ILE A 35 -13.47 -3.82 24.64
N ALA A 36 -13.20 -4.09 25.91
CA ALA A 36 -11.92 -4.65 26.32
C ALA A 36 -11.79 -6.10 25.83
N VAL A 37 -10.58 -6.47 25.41
CA VAL A 37 -10.22 -7.85 25.06
C VAL A 37 -8.87 -8.20 25.68
N ILE A 38 -8.79 -9.38 26.29
CA ILE A 38 -7.54 -9.94 26.81
C ILE A 38 -7.18 -11.24 26.08
N ASP A 39 -5.89 -11.55 25.98
CA ASP A 39 -5.40 -12.82 25.45
C ASP A 39 -5.57 -13.98 26.45
N SER A 40 -5.14 -15.17 26.07
CA SER A 40 -5.21 -16.37 26.91
C SER A 40 -4.36 -16.25 28.19
N ASN A 41 -3.27 -15.47 28.14
CA ASN A 41 -2.34 -15.19 29.25
C ASN A 41 -2.82 -14.06 30.17
N GLY A 42 -3.85 -13.31 29.77
CA GLY A 42 -4.40 -12.18 30.52
C GLY A 42 -3.82 -10.81 30.14
N ASN A 43 -3.05 -10.70 29.06
CA ASN A 43 -2.58 -9.43 28.53
C ASN A 43 -3.71 -8.73 27.76
N THR A 44 -3.83 -7.42 27.90
CA THR A 44 -4.84 -6.63 27.18
C THR A 44 -4.34 -6.28 25.78
N PHE A 45 -5.20 -6.46 24.78
CA PHE A 45 -4.95 -5.95 23.43
C PHE A 45 -5.04 -4.42 23.42
N THR A 46 -4.08 -3.74 22.79
CA THR A 46 -4.08 -2.27 22.66
C THR A 46 -5.21 -1.80 21.74
N ASN A 47 -5.35 -2.41 20.57
CA ASN A 47 -6.25 -2.00 19.49
C ASN A 47 -7.11 -3.18 18.97
N PRO A 48 -7.85 -3.91 19.85
CA PRO A 48 -8.48 -5.20 19.50
C PRO A 48 -9.44 -5.12 18.31
N TRP A 49 -10.11 -3.98 18.11
CA TRP A 49 -11.14 -3.81 17.08
C TRP A 49 -10.66 -3.10 15.81
N ALA A 50 -9.34 -2.96 15.64
CA ALA A 50 -8.71 -2.41 14.44
C ALA A 50 -8.27 -3.49 13.41
N GLY A 51 -8.58 -4.76 13.71
CA GLY A 51 -8.23 -6.00 12.99
C GLY A 51 -8.35 -6.02 11.47
N GLY A 52 -7.63 -6.94 10.82
CA GLY A 52 -7.81 -7.26 9.40
C GLY A 52 -6.97 -6.42 8.45
N LEU A 53 -5.78 -6.00 8.87
CA LEU A 53 -4.83 -5.29 8.02
C LEU A 53 -4.20 -6.28 7.03
N ASN A 54 -4.36 -6.03 5.73
CA ASN A 54 -3.87 -6.91 4.67
C ASN A 54 -3.07 -6.15 3.62
N ALA A 55 -3.68 -5.28 2.82
CA ALA A 55 -2.98 -4.62 1.72
C ALA A 55 -2.75 -3.14 2.04
N CYS A 56 -1.93 -2.89 3.05
CA CYS A 56 -1.82 -1.59 3.71
C CYS A 56 -0.93 -0.61 2.95
N GLN A 57 -1.28 0.67 3.05
CA GLN A 57 -0.49 1.80 2.60
C GLN A 57 -0.43 2.77 3.76
N PHE A 58 0.78 3.19 4.12
CA PHE A 58 1.02 3.97 5.33
C PHE A 58 1.30 5.42 4.96
N GLY A 59 0.81 6.33 5.79
CA GLY A 59 1.12 7.75 5.66
C GLY A 59 0.98 8.47 6.98
N GLU A 60 1.65 9.61 7.10
CA GLU A 60 1.69 10.42 8.30
C GLU A 60 1.07 11.78 8.04
N ILE A 61 0.17 12.22 8.91
CA ILE A 61 -0.47 13.53 8.78
C ILE A 61 -1.04 13.99 10.12
N ASP A 62 -0.85 15.26 10.49
CA ASP A 62 -1.45 15.82 11.71
C ASP A 62 -2.96 15.99 11.50
N LEU A 63 -3.76 15.05 12.00
CA LEU A 63 -5.22 15.09 11.86
C LEU A 63 -5.87 15.86 12.99
N ASP A 64 -5.34 15.78 14.22
CA ASP A 64 -6.00 16.36 15.40
C ASP A 64 -5.51 17.76 15.80
N GLY A 65 -4.45 18.24 15.17
CA GLY A 65 -3.88 19.58 15.31
C GLY A 65 -3.02 19.77 16.55
N ASP A 66 -2.46 18.69 17.08
CA ASP A 66 -1.54 18.75 18.21
C ASP A 66 -0.07 18.96 17.82
N GLY A 67 0.23 19.00 16.51
CA GLY A 67 1.56 19.22 15.96
C GLY A 67 2.40 17.95 15.79
N THR A 68 1.86 16.79 16.17
CA THR A 68 2.44 15.47 15.90
C THR A 68 1.71 14.85 14.71
N ARG A 69 2.43 14.20 13.79
CA ARG A 69 1.78 13.52 12.68
C ARG A 69 1.14 12.21 13.16
N ASP A 70 -0.15 12.06 12.93
CA ASP A 70 -0.91 10.85 13.16
C ASP A 70 -0.69 9.85 12.03
N LEU A 71 -0.90 8.56 12.31
CA LEU A 71 -0.75 7.50 11.31
C LEU A 71 -2.08 7.25 10.60
N VAL A 72 -2.02 7.23 9.26
CA VAL A 72 -3.09 6.78 8.39
C VAL A 72 -2.67 5.46 7.76
N ILE A 73 -3.54 4.45 7.87
CA ILE A 73 -3.37 3.17 7.19
C ILE A 73 -4.53 3.00 6.22
N PHE A 74 -4.25 2.99 4.92
CA PHE A 74 -5.23 2.65 3.90
C PHE A 74 -5.04 1.21 3.45
N ASP A 75 -5.99 0.34 3.77
CA ASP A 75 -6.01 -1.04 3.29
C ASP A 75 -6.80 -1.15 1.99
N ARG A 76 -6.10 -1.37 0.88
CA ARG A 76 -6.73 -1.44 -0.45
C ARG A 76 -7.55 -2.70 -0.69
N ASN A 77 -7.37 -3.76 0.10
CA ASN A 77 -8.15 -5.00 -0.05
C ASN A 77 -9.64 -4.76 0.27
N GLY A 78 -9.92 -3.82 1.19
CA GLY A 78 -11.27 -3.38 1.55
C GLY A 78 -11.60 -1.92 1.25
N ASN A 79 -10.67 -1.17 0.62
CA ASN A 79 -10.68 0.29 0.55
C ASN A 79 -11.01 0.92 1.93
N ARG A 80 -10.33 0.44 2.98
CA ARG A 80 -10.59 0.81 4.37
C ARG A 80 -9.50 1.76 4.88
N THR A 81 -9.90 2.96 5.29
CA THR A 81 -8.99 3.91 5.96
C THR A 81 -9.09 3.79 7.47
N LEU A 82 -7.98 3.48 8.11
CA LEU A 82 -7.81 3.52 9.56
C LEU A 82 -6.93 4.70 9.94
N THR A 83 -7.20 5.27 11.10
CA THR A 83 -6.47 6.41 11.65
C THR A 83 -6.07 6.11 13.08
N TYR A 84 -4.82 6.44 13.42
CA TYR A 84 -4.25 6.23 14.73
C TYR A 84 -3.58 7.51 15.18
N LYS A 85 -3.93 7.95 16.39
CA LYS A 85 -3.24 9.06 17.03
C LYS A 85 -1.83 8.67 17.41
N ASN A 86 -0.85 9.47 17.01
CA ASN A 86 0.52 9.34 17.50
C ASN A 86 0.61 9.90 18.93
N LEU A 87 1.16 9.15 19.88
CA LEU A 87 1.33 9.59 21.26
C LEU A 87 2.62 10.40 21.46
N GLY A 88 3.48 10.49 20.44
CA GLY A 88 4.68 11.32 20.40
C GLY A 88 5.75 10.88 21.39
N LEU A 89 5.82 9.59 21.71
CA LEU A 89 6.86 9.03 22.59
C LEU A 89 8.14 8.81 21.77
N PRO A 90 9.25 9.49 22.09
CA PRO A 90 10.50 9.35 21.34
C PRO A 90 11.14 7.97 21.52
N GLY A 91 11.55 7.35 20.42
CA GLY A 91 12.12 6.00 20.36
C GLY A 91 11.09 4.88 20.61
N GLU A 92 9.79 5.18 20.56
CA GLU A 92 8.73 4.20 20.80
C GLU A 92 7.62 4.32 19.75
N ILE A 93 7.32 3.20 19.08
CA ILE A 93 6.12 3.07 18.23
C ILE A 93 4.90 3.11 19.14
N SER A 94 4.18 4.24 19.13
CA SER A 94 3.17 4.54 20.14
C SER A 94 1.89 5.13 19.52
N TYR A 95 1.10 4.25 18.91
CA TYR A 95 -0.12 4.63 18.18
C TYR A 95 -1.40 4.12 18.84
N GLN A 96 -2.39 4.99 18.96
CA GLN A 96 -3.71 4.64 19.49
C GLN A 96 -4.77 4.74 18.41
N PHE A 97 -5.55 3.68 18.19
CA PHE A 97 -6.62 3.68 17.19
C PHE A 97 -7.68 4.76 17.49
N LYS A 98 -7.97 5.61 16.49
CA LYS A 98 -8.89 6.76 16.54
C LYS A 98 -9.78 6.81 15.30
N PRO A 99 -10.71 5.87 15.12
CA PRO A 99 -11.53 5.77 13.91
C PRO A 99 -12.34 7.05 13.60
N GLU A 100 -12.62 7.88 14.60
CA GLU A 100 -13.27 9.18 14.41
C GLU A 100 -12.44 10.19 13.60
N LEU A 101 -11.11 10.04 13.54
CA LEU A 101 -10.25 10.94 12.74
C LEU A 101 -10.38 10.67 11.24
N THR A 102 -10.85 9.48 10.84
CA THR A 102 -11.11 9.14 9.43
C THR A 102 -12.13 10.08 8.79
N ASP A 103 -13.06 10.67 9.56
CA ASP A 103 -14.04 11.63 9.05
C ASP A 103 -13.41 12.92 8.50
N LYS A 104 -12.13 13.19 8.82
CA LYS A 104 -11.38 14.34 8.30
C LYS A 104 -10.76 14.07 6.93
N LEU A 105 -10.59 12.80 6.55
CA LEU A 105 -9.91 12.41 5.32
C LEU A 105 -10.89 12.30 4.15
N PRO A 106 -10.47 12.60 2.91
CA PRO A 106 -11.24 12.26 1.73
C PRO A 106 -11.30 10.73 1.53
N HIS A 107 -12.24 10.28 0.70
CA HIS A 107 -12.32 8.87 0.31
C HIS A 107 -11.21 8.49 -0.68
N PHE A 108 -10.57 7.35 -0.41
CA PHE A 108 -9.52 6.77 -1.24
C PHE A 108 -10.01 5.51 -1.96
N ASP A 109 -9.43 5.24 -3.11
CA ASP A 109 -9.66 4.04 -3.90
C ASP A 109 -8.30 3.55 -4.39
N ASP A 110 -8.03 2.24 -4.30
CA ASP A 110 -6.85 1.55 -4.86
C ASP A 110 -5.47 1.99 -4.28
N TRP A 111 -5.10 3.27 -4.37
CA TRP A 111 -3.87 3.79 -3.74
C TRP A 111 -3.93 5.27 -3.30
N VAL A 112 -3.07 5.58 -2.33
CA VAL A 112 -2.86 6.91 -1.73
C VAL A 112 -1.39 7.08 -1.28
N ILE A 113 -0.86 8.28 -1.48
CA ILE A 113 0.48 8.73 -1.04
C ILE A 113 0.33 10.07 -0.31
N PHE A 114 1.08 10.24 0.77
CA PHE A 114 1.09 11.44 1.59
C PHE A 114 2.45 12.13 1.46
N ALA A 115 2.47 13.37 0.98
CA ALA A 115 3.71 14.11 0.76
C ALA A 115 3.44 15.63 0.76
N ASP A 116 4.32 16.40 1.41
CA ASP A 116 4.27 17.87 1.44
C ASP A 116 4.84 18.43 0.14
N TYR A 117 3.98 18.66 -0.86
CA TYR A 117 4.46 19.05 -2.19
C TYR A 117 4.85 20.52 -2.26
N ASN A 118 4.30 21.36 -1.39
CA ASN A 118 4.54 22.80 -1.40
C ASN A 118 5.44 23.30 -0.27
N MET A 119 6.13 22.38 0.41
CA MET A 119 7.10 22.64 1.48
C MET A 119 6.56 23.52 2.61
N ASP A 120 5.29 23.35 3.00
CA ASP A 120 4.69 24.12 4.10
C ASP A 120 4.69 23.37 5.45
N GLY A 121 5.29 22.18 5.49
CA GLY A 121 5.39 21.29 6.63
C GLY A 121 4.21 20.34 6.79
N LEU A 122 3.17 20.47 5.96
CA LEU A 122 1.96 19.68 6.02
C LEU A 122 1.91 18.70 4.86
N ASN A 123 1.86 17.41 5.16
CA ASN A 123 1.69 16.43 4.10
C ASN A 123 0.34 16.63 3.39
N ASP A 124 0.37 16.73 2.07
CA ASP A 124 -0.78 16.70 1.16
C ASP A 124 -1.12 15.26 0.78
N ILE A 125 -2.19 15.08 -0.01
CA ILE A 125 -2.64 13.75 -0.41
C ILE A 125 -2.70 13.62 -1.93
N PHE A 126 -1.90 12.71 -2.47
CA PHE A 126 -1.99 12.21 -3.83
C PHE A 126 -2.76 10.90 -3.82
N ALA A 127 -3.82 10.80 -4.63
CA ALA A 127 -4.67 9.61 -4.62
C ALA A 127 -5.06 9.21 -6.05
N TYR A 128 -5.37 7.93 -6.21
CA TYR A 128 -5.89 7.41 -7.47
C TYR A 128 -7.20 8.11 -7.85
N SER A 129 -7.28 8.55 -9.10
CA SER A 129 -8.48 9.11 -9.70
C SER A 129 -9.29 8.04 -10.41
N LYS A 130 -10.15 7.36 -9.63
CA LYS A 130 -11.02 6.29 -10.10
C LYS A 130 -11.85 6.70 -11.32
N GLY A 131 -11.74 5.91 -12.39
CA GLY A 131 -12.41 6.14 -13.67
C GLY A 131 -11.60 6.95 -14.68
N TYR A 132 -10.46 7.53 -14.28
CA TYR A 132 -9.59 8.30 -15.18
C TYR A 132 -8.20 7.70 -15.37
N ALA A 133 -7.78 6.76 -14.51
CA ALA A 133 -6.42 6.22 -14.48
C ALA A 133 -5.38 7.35 -14.38
N GLY A 134 -5.45 8.13 -13.31
CA GLY A 134 -4.54 9.26 -13.09
C GLY A 134 -4.52 9.67 -11.64
N VAL A 135 -3.87 10.79 -11.36
CA VAL A 135 -3.59 11.25 -9.99
C VAL A 135 -4.42 12.48 -9.65
N LYS A 136 -5.28 12.41 -8.63
CA LYS A 136 -5.94 13.59 -8.03
C LYS A 136 -5.15 14.02 -6.79
N VAL A 137 -5.20 15.32 -6.48
CA VAL A 137 -4.40 15.89 -5.37
C VAL A 137 -5.28 16.73 -4.46
N TYR A 138 -5.19 16.47 -3.16
CA TYR A 138 -5.78 17.27 -2.11
C TYR A 138 -4.69 18.01 -1.35
N LYS A 139 -4.78 19.34 -1.35
CA LYS A 139 -3.90 20.18 -0.54
C LYS A 139 -4.35 20.17 0.91
N ASN A 140 -3.42 19.99 1.84
CA ASN A 140 -3.64 20.15 3.27
C ASN A 140 -3.60 21.64 3.64
N MET A 141 -4.70 22.12 4.19
CA MET A 141 -4.90 23.52 4.58
C MET A 141 -4.64 23.75 6.07
N GLY A 142 -4.03 22.76 6.74
CA GLY A 142 -3.84 22.73 8.18
C GLY A 142 -5.06 22.22 8.92
N THR A 143 -5.16 22.50 10.22
CA THR A 143 -6.14 21.84 11.08
C THR A 143 -7.47 22.60 11.12
N GLY A 144 -8.60 21.88 10.97
CA GLY A 144 -9.93 22.51 10.97
C GLY A 144 -11.01 21.66 10.31
N ALA A 145 -12.20 22.24 10.13
CA ALA A 145 -13.35 21.54 9.53
C ALA A 145 -13.16 21.21 8.04
N ASN A 146 -12.32 21.96 7.33
CA ASN A 146 -11.97 21.77 5.91
C ASN A 146 -10.45 21.63 5.79
N GLN A 147 -9.91 20.55 6.36
CA GLN A 147 -8.47 20.30 6.35
C GLN A 147 -7.93 20.03 4.95
N PHE A 148 -8.74 19.46 4.04
CA PHE A 148 -8.30 19.12 2.69
C PHE A 148 -9.09 19.83 1.59
N GLU A 149 -8.38 20.47 0.67
CA GLU A 149 -8.95 21.08 -0.54
C GLU A 149 -8.55 20.27 -1.77
N LEU A 150 -9.52 19.83 -2.58
CA LEU A 150 -9.24 19.16 -3.85
C LEU A 150 -8.73 20.17 -4.89
N VAL A 151 -7.41 20.21 -5.09
CA VAL A 151 -6.74 21.19 -5.96
C VAL A 151 -6.52 20.65 -7.38
N VAL A 152 -6.49 19.33 -7.56
CA VAL A 152 -6.35 18.69 -8.87
C VAL A 152 -7.45 17.65 -9.09
N PHE A 153 -8.28 17.89 -10.12
CA PHE A 153 -9.28 16.95 -10.62
C PHE A 153 -9.58 17.24 -12.11
N PRO A 154 -9.77 16.23 -12.97
CA PRO A 154 -9.77 14.79 -12.68
C PRO A 154 -8.38 14.18 -12.50
N TYR A 155 -7.31 14.78 -12.99
CA TYR A 155 -5.97 14.21 -12.89
C TYR A 155 -4.86 15.24 -13.11
N LEU A 156 -3.65 14.93 -12.61
CA LEU A 156 -2.40 15.60 -12.97
C LEU A 156 -2.09 15.44 -14.45
N ARG A 157 -1.47 16.48 -15.02
CA ARG A 157 -1.07 16.49 -16.43
C ARG A 157 0.40 16.83 -16.55
N SER A 158 1.03 16.28 -17.57
CA SER A 158 2.42 16.57 -17.90
C SER A 158 2.54 17.00 -19.37
N ASP A 159 3.40 17.96 -19.65
CA ASP A 159 3.72 18.37 -21.02
C ASP A 159 4.61 17.32 -21.71
N TYR A 160 4.10 16.76 -22.80
CA TYR A 160 4.81 15.78 -23.64
C TYR A 160 5.47 16.46 -24.86
N GLY A 161 5.55 17.79 -24.89
CA GLY A 161 6.03 18.61 -26.00
C GLY A 161 4.99 18.84 -27.10
N SER A 162 4.00 17.95 -27.23
CA SER A 162 2.80 18.14 -28.06
C SER A 162 1.63 18.76 -27.30
N GLY A 163 1.81 19.07 -26.02
CA GLY A 163 0.79 19.56 -25.10
C GLY A 163 0.65 18.69 -23.86
N TYR A 164 -0.20 19.17 -22.94
CA TYR A 164 -0.45 18.54 -21.66
C TYR A 164 -1.42 17.36 -21.79
N VAL A 165 -0.99 16.20 -21.30
CA VAL A 165 -1.78 14.96 -21.25
C VAL A 165 -1.82 14.40 -19.84
N ASN A 166 -2.77 13.50 -19.54
CA ASN A 166 -2.87 12.81 -18.25
C ASN A 166 -1.55 12.10 -17.91
N ILE A 167 -1.08 12.24 -16.67
CA ILE A 167 -0.06 11.34 -16.13
C ILE A 167 -0.76 10.05 -15.73
N LEU A 168 -0.56 9.02 -16.55
CA LEU A 168 -1.27 7.75 -16.42
C LEU A 168 -0.71 6.97 -15.24
N VAL A 169 -1.53 6.78 -14.21
CA VAL A 169 -1.26 5.86 -13.09
C VAL A 169 -2.49 5.02 -12.91
N THR A 170 -2.35 3.70 -13.10
CA THR A 170 -3.50 2.79 -13.00
C THR A 170 -3.77 2.40 -11.55
N TYR A 171 -4.83 1.62 -11.31
CA TYR A 171 -5.10 1.03 -10.00
C TYR A 171 -4.09 -0.07 -9.63
N ALA A 172 -3.31 -0.55 -10.60
CA ALA A 172 -2.35 -1.63 -10.40
C ALA A 172 -0.99 -1.09 -9.94
N ASP A 173 -0.69 0.19 -10.16
CA ASP A 173 0.61 0.80 -9.90
C ASP A 173 0.60 1.68 -8.64
N TYR A 174 1.74 1.77 -7.97
CA TYR A 174 1.99 2.71 -6.87
C TYR A 174 3.17 3.62 -7.24
N PRO A 175 2.95 4.84 -7.74
CA PRO A 175 4.01 5.66 -8.32
C PRO A 175 5.01 6.17 -7.27
N ALA A 176 6.20 6.60 -7.69
CA ALA A 176 7.08 7.36 -6.82
C ALA A 176 6.74 8.85 -6.90
N ILE A 177 6.59 9.50 -5.75
CA ILE A 177 6.54 10.96 -5.59
C ILE A 177 7.76 11.35 -4.76
N TYR A 178 8.75 11.96 -5.38
CA TYR A 178 10.07 12.18 -4.80
C TYR A 178 10.79 13.33 -5.50
N ASP A 179 11.70 14.03 -4.85
CA ASP A 179 12.54 15.09 -5.45
C ASP A 179 13.77 14.45 -6.12
N ILE A 180 13.65 14.12 -7.41
CA ILE A 180 14.63 13.25 -8.12
C ILE A 180 15.86 14.04 -8.54
N ASP A 181 15.71 15.32 -8.83
CA ASP A 181 16.82 16.18 -9.24
C ASP A 181 17.33 17.13 -8.14
N ASN A 182 16.81 16.97 -6.92
CA ASN A 182 17.23 17.65 -5.70
C ASN A 182 17.05 19.18 -5.79
N ASP A 183 16.01 19.65 -6.46
CA ASP A 183 15.70 21.08 -6.59
C ASP A 183 14.66 21.59 -5.57
N GLY A 184 14.01 20.69 -4.85
CA GLY A 184 13.07 20.96 -3.76
C GLY A 184 11.59 20.86 -4.15
N ASP A 185 11.24 20.66 -5.42
CA ASP A 185 9.87 20.25 -5.78
C ASP A 185 9.75 18.73 -6.01
N LEU A 186 8.55 18.19 -5.78
CA LEU A 186 8.32 16.75 -5.90
C LEU A 186 8.00 16.37 -7.35
N ASP A 187 8.78 15.43 -7.86
CA ASP A 187 8.65 14.80 -9.17
C ASP A 187 7.79 13.53 -9.15
N LEU A 188 7.55 12.94 -10.33
CA LEU A 188 6.86 11.67 -10.47
C LEU A 188 7.60 10.65 -11.34
N LEU A 189 7.78 9.43 -10.81
CA LEU A 189 8.10 8.24 -11.62
C LEU A 189 6.85 7.36 -11.75
N THR A 190 6.58 6.94 -12.98
CA THR A 190 5.44 6.08 -13.30
C THR A 190 5.82 5.04 -14.34
N PHE A 191 5.24 3.84 -14.29
CA PHE A 191 5.34 2.95 -15.43
C PHE A 191 4.60 3.54 -16.63
N TRP A 192 5.23 3.41 -17.81
CA TRP A 192 4.56 3.70 -19.05
C TRP A 192 3.29 2.85 -19.20
N GLY A 193 2.23 3.38 -19.80
CA GLY A 193 0.91 2.72 -19.88
C GLY A 193 0.83 1.37 -20.61
N MET A 194 1.93 0.87 -21.18
CA MET A 194 2.02 -0.51 -21.68
C MET A 194 3.14 -1.33 -21.02
N GLY A 195 3.81 -0.79 -20.00
CA GLY A 195 4.34 -1.56 -18.87
C GLY A 195 5.70 -2.23 -19.05
N SER A 196 6.76 -1.45 -19.26
CA SER A 196 8.12 -2.00 -19.19
C SER A 196 9.15 -0.96 -18.77
N PHE A 197 8.90 0.31 -19.10
CA PHE A 197 9.81 1.42 -18.83
C PHE A 197 9.21 2.38 -17.83
N VAL A 198 10.07 3.00 -17.03
CA VAL A 198 9.73 4.05 -16.08
C VAL A 198 9.82 5.40 -16.80
N GLU A 199 8.72 6.15 -16.83
CA GLU A 199 8.69 7.53 -17.28
C GLU A 199 9.04 8.47 -16.13
N TYR A 200 9.83 9.51 -16.44
CA TYR A 200 10.15 10.58 -15.50
C TYR A 200 9.40 11.86 -15.87
N HIS A 201 8.50 12.26 -14.99
CA HIS A 201 7.78 13.52 -15.03
C HIS A 201 8.39 14.50 -14.04
N LYS A 202 9.24 15.37 -14.56
CA LYS A 202 9.85 16.44 -13.79
C LYS A 202 8.83 17.53 -13.50
N ASN A 203 8.61 17.88 -12.25
CA ASN A 203 7.90 19.09 -11.86
C ASN A 203 8.80 20.29 -12.19
N GLN A 204 8.20 21.35 -12.74
CA GLN A 204 8.95 22.52 -13.21
C GLN A 204 8.69 23.74 -12.34
N SER A 205 8.21 23.52 -11.11
CA SER A 205 7.77 24.59 -10.24
C SER A 205 8.98 25.43 -9.82
N MET A 206 10.07 24.77 -9.45
CA MET A 206 11.32 25.43 -9.10
C MET A 206 11.93 26.15 -10.31
N GLU A 207 12.00 25.55 -11.51
CA GLU A 207 12.56 26.26 -12.68
C GLU A 207 11.73 27.46 -13.14
N LYS A 208 10.40 27.36 -13.09
CA LYS A 208 9.52 28.39 -13.66
C LYS A 208 9.19 29.48 -12.65
N TYR A 209 9.04 29.12 -11.38
CA TYR A 209 8.48 29.99 -10.35
C TYR A 209 9.42 30.21 -9.16
N GLY A 210 10.50 29.43 -9.05
CA GLY A 210 11.48 29.54 -7.97
C GLY A 210 10.95 29.13 -6.59
N ASN A 211 9.91 28.29 -6.57
CA ASN A 211 9.29 27.70 -5.37
C ASN A 211 8.54 26.41 -5.77
N ALA A 212 8.23 25.53 -4.81
CA ALA A 212 7.58 24.23 -5.08
C ALA A 212 6.03 24.25 -5.03
N ASP A 213 5.38 25.42 -4.97
CA ASP A 213 3.93 25.51 -4.69
C ASP A 213 3.00 25.05 -5.82
N SER A 214 3.58 24.68 -6.97
CA SER A 214 2.86 24.37 -8.20
C SER A 214 3.12 22.94 -8.67
N LEU A 215 2.10 22.35 -9.29
CA LEU A 215 2.14 21.01 -9.87
C LEU A 215 2.17 21.13 -11.40
N ASP A 216 3.33 21.54 -11.95
CA ASP A 216 3.52 21.81 -13.38
C ASP A 216 4.56 20.87 -13.99
N PHE A 217 4.10 19.69 -14.39
CA PHE A 217 4.98 18.62 -14.85
C PHE A 217 5.33 18.70 -16.33
N LYS A 218 6.52 18.22 -16.66
CA LYS A 218 6.98 17.92 -18.03
C LYS A 218 7.62 16.53 -18.06
N LYS A 219 7.25 15.72 -19.06
CA LYS A 219 7.92 14.43 -19.23
C LYS A 219 9.30 14.67 -19.85
N VAL A 220 10.35 14.34 -19.11
CA VAL A 220 11.74 14.58 -19.52
C VAL A 220 12.46 13.29 -19.92
N ASP A 221 12.00 12.14 -19.42
CA ASP A 221 12.49 10.82 -19.83
C ASP A 221 11.34 9.82 -20.02
N ASN A 222 11.51 8.87 -20.95
CA ASN A 222 10.60 7.74 -21.14
C ASN A 222 11.15 6.42 -20.58
N CYS A 223 12.43 6.41 -20.18
CA CYS A 223 13.09 5.24 -19.62
C CYS A 223 14.14 5.69 -18.60
N TRP A 224 13.64 6.24 -17.49
CA TRP A 224 14.47 6.62 -16.36
C TRP A 224 15.27 5.41 -15.86
N GLY A 225 16.57 5.61 -15.65
CA GLY A 225 17.47 4.54 -15.22
C GLY A 225 17.93 3.58 -16.32
N SER A 226 17.51 3.73 -17.58
CA SER A 226 17.91 2.87 -18.72
C SER A 226 17.72 1.37 -18.48
N PHE A 227 16.66 0.98 -17.76
CA PHE A 227 16.30 -0.41 -17.50
C PHE A 227 14.87 -0.72 -17.98
N ALA A 228 14.53 -2.00 -18.05
CA ALA A 228 13.17 -2.46 -18.32
C ALA A 228 12.80 -3.67 -17.46
N GLU A 229 11.53 -3.73 -17.09
CA GLU A 229 10.90 -4.90 -16.49
C GLU A 229 10.30 -5.79 -17.59
N SER A 230 10.37 -7.11 -17.39
CA SER A 230 9.73 -8.07 -18.28
C SER A 230 8.20 -8.02 -18.18
N GLU A 231 7.51 -8.10 -19.31
CA GLU A 231 6.04 -8.03 -19.36
C GLU A 231 5.34 -9.23 -18.68
N GLU A 232 6.05 -10.35 -18.48
CA GLU A 232 5.49 -11.63 -18.00
C GLU A 232 6.18 -12.17 -16.73
N SER A 233 7.17 -11.46 -16.18
CA SER A 233 7.96 -11.93 -15.03
C SER A 233 8.72 -10.82 -14.31
N ASN A 234 9.25 -11.09 -13.12
CA ASN A 234 10.13 -10.14 -12.40
C ASN A 234 11.58 -10.02 -12.97
N ILE A 235 11.81 -10.30 -14.25
CA ILE A 235 13.16 -10.19 -14.84
C ILE A 235 13.46 -8.73 -15.15
N ILE A 236 14.62 -8.25 -14.70
CA ILE A 236 15.13 -6.90 -14.98
C ILE A 236 16.17 -6.95 -16.10
N TYR A 237 15.97 -6.14 -17.13
CA TYR A 237 16.92 -5.89 -18.20
C TYR A 237 17.60 -4.54 -17.98
N LEU A 238 18.92 -4.55 -17.78
CA LEU A 238 19.74 -3.34 -17.69
C LEU A 238 20.26 -2.94 -19.08
N ASP A 239 20.73 -1.69 -19.21
CA ASP A 239 21.28 -1.14 -20.47
C ASP A 239 20.32 -1.37 -21.65
N THR A 240 19.08 -0.97 -21.47
CA THR A 240 18.03 -1.02 -22.49
C THR A 240 17.63 0.40 -22.89
N CYS A 241 16.58 0.56 -23.71
CA CYS A 241 16.03 1.85 -24.17
C CYS A 241 16.73 2.50 -25.39
N PHE A 242 17.66 1.78 -26.02
CA PHE A 242 18.37 2.18 -27.26
C PHE A 242 17.46 2.55 -28.45
N GLU A 243 16.25 1.98 -28.55
CA GLU A 243 15.33 2.29 -29.65
C GLU A 243 14.48 3.56 -29.45
N MET A 244 14.40 4.09 -28.21
CA MET A 244 13.56 5.25 -27.91
C MET A 244 14.24 6.58 -28.23
N TYR A 245 15.58 6.65 -28.14
CA TYR A 245 16.36 7.83 -28.52
C TYR A 245 16.34 8.16 -30.03
N ASN A 246 16.14 7.15 -30.89
CA ASN A 246 16.22 7.33 -32.35
C ASN A 246 14.90 7.77 -33.03
N ARG A 247 13.76 7.79 -32.33
CA ARG A 247 12.47 8.14 -32.95
C ARG A 247 12.21 9.65 -33.05
N PHE A 248 13.01 10.50 -32.39
CA PHE A 248 12.81 11.96 -32.40
C PHE A 248 13.80 12.74 -33.29
N LEU A 249 14.77 12.08 -33.94
CA LEU A 249 15.76 12.75 -34.80
C LEU A 249 15.58 12.48 -36.30
N VAL A 250 14.56 11.71 -36.72
CA VAL A 250 14.28 11.51 -38.15
C VAL A 250 13.20 12.49 -38.60
N PRO A 251 13.52 13.57 -39.34
CA PRO A 251 12.48 14.41 -39.93
C PRO A 251 11.61 13.55 -40.87
N PRO A 252 10.29 13.81 -40.96
CA PRO A 252 9.42 13.02 -41.82
C PRO A 252 9.93 13.08 -43.26
N PRO A 253 9.97 11.95 -43.98
CA PRO A 253 10.47 11.95 -45.34
C PRO A 253 9.61 12.88 -46.21
N PRO A 254 10.21 13.67 -47.10
CA PRO A 254 9.45 14.58 -47.95
C PRO A 254 8.44 13.78 -48.78
N GLN A 255 7.19 14.24 -48.76
CA GLN A 255 6.11 13.65 -49.55
C GLN A 255 6.49 13.66 -51.04
N GLY A 256 6.77 12.49 -51.61
CA GLY A 256 7.18 12.39 -53.01
C GLY A 256 7.24 10.97 -53.54
N SER A 257 6.12 10.53 -54.14
CA SER A 257 5.96 9.47 -55.16
C SER A 257 6.70 8.12 -55.01
N ARG A 258 5.89 7.06 -54.90
CA ARG A 258 6.24 5.64 -55.09
C ARG A 258 7.19 5.39 -56.28
N LYS A 259 8.24 4.59 -56.06
CA LYS A 259 8.74 3.57 -57.00
C LYS A 259 9.39 2.40 -56.24
N LEU A 260 9.00 1.18 -56.64
CA LEU A 260 9.59 -0.11 -56.27
C LEU A 260 10.88 -0.35 -57.07
N SER A 261 11.97 -0.79 -56.43
CA SER A 261 12.83 -1.93 -56.86
C SER A 261 14.16 -2.01 -56.09
N GLY A 262 14.49 -3.21 -55.61
CA GLY A 262 15.77 -3.91 -55.86
C GLY A 262 17.07 -3.47 -55.14
N GLY A 263 17.46 -4.28 -54.15
CA GLY A 263 18.81 -4.83 -53.89
C GLY A 263 20.10 -3.97 -53.99
N GLY A 264 20.85 -3.96 -52.89
CA GLY A 264 22.33 -4.05 -52.92
C GLY A 264 23.12 -2.96 -52.17
N GLY A 265 23.99 -3.41 -51.26
CA GLY A 265 25.32 -2.82 -51.06
C GLY A 265 25.50 -1.76 -49.97
N LEU A 266 26.51 -2.00 -49.12
CA LEU A 266 27.11 -1.12 -48.11
C LEU A 266 27.15 0.36 -48.51
N LEU A 267 27.03 1.24 -47.50
CA LEU A 267 27.99 2.30 -47.14
C LEU A 267 27.53 2.96 -45.83
N SER A 268 28.34 2.87 -44.78
CA SER A 268 28.19 3.67 -43.56
C SER A 268 28.60 5.12 -43.82
N PRO A 269 27.88 6.10 -43.25
CA PRO A 269 28.49 7.34 -42.78
C PRO A 269 28.30 7.44 -41.27
N GLY A 270 29.41 7.65 -40.56
CA GLY A 270 29.42 7.81 -39.11
C GLY A 270 28.60 9.00 -38.65
N SER A 271 27.79 8.79 -37.62
CA SER A 271 27.24 9.84 -36.78
C SER A 271 27.83 9.68 -35.38
N ASN A 272 28.43 10.75 -34.88
CA ASN A 272 28.89 10.87 -33.51
C ASN A 272 27.74 10.55 -32.54
N SER A 273 27.75 9.37 -31.92
CA SER A 273 27.03 9.14 -30.67
C SER A 273 27.91 9.63 -29.53
N LYS A 274 27.31 10.37 -28.59
CA LYS A 274 27.92 10.57 -27.27
C LYS A 274 27.97 9.20 -26.62
N THR A 275 29.15 8.59 -26.60
CA THR A 275 29.42 7.40 -25.79
C THR A 275 29.55 7.84 -24.34
N HIS A 276 28.71 7.28 -23.46
CA HIS A 276 28.82 7.42 -22.01
C HIS A 276 30.23 7.00 -21.55
N PRO A 277 30.93 7.78 -20.69
CA PRO A 277 32.33 7.52 -20.33
C PRO A 277 32.59 6.23 -19.52
N ALA A 278 31.55 5.50 -19.13
CA ALA A 278 31.67 4.20 -18.44
C ALA A 278 31.91 2.99 -19.39
N LEU A 279 31.90 3.19 -20.71
CA LEU A 279 32.07 2.11 -21.68
C LEU A 279 33.55 1.71 -21.85
N SER A 280 34.10 0.97 -20.89
CA SER A 280 35.24 0.09 -21.18
C SER A 280 35.04 -1.30 -20.57
N LYS A 281 34.71 -2.25 -21.45
CA LYS A 281 34.62 -3.71 -21.28
C LYS A 281 33.27 -4.30 -20.86
N ILE A 282 32.32 -4.43 -21.79
CA ILE A 282 31.36 -5.55 -21.78
C ILE A 282 31.17 -6.07 -23.21
N ASN A 283 31.12 -7.40 -23.33
CA ASN A 283 31.22 -8.20 -24.54
C ASN A 283 29.87 -8.27 -25.27
N GLN A 284 29.81 -7.81 -26.52
CA GLN A 284 28.60 -7.80 -27.35
C GLN A 284 28.28 -9.19 -27.90
N ASN A 285 27.51 -9.99 -27.16
CA ASN A 285 26.85 -11.19 -27.69
C ASN A 285 25.53 -11.45 -26.95
N HIS A 286 24.44 -10.81 -27.37
CA HIS A 286 23.08 -11.24 -27.01
C HIS A 286 22.31 -11.64 -28.28
N PRO A 287 21.57 -12.77 -28.28
CA PRO A 287 20.74 -13.19 -29.40
C PRO A 287 19.50 -12.30 -29.55
N PRO A 288 18.86 -12.28 -30.73
CA PRO A 288 17.65 -11.50 -30.97
C PRO A 288 16.45 -12.02 -30.17
N THR A 289 15.71 -11.08 -29.60
CA THR A 289 14.48 -11.21 -28.81
C THR A 289 13.43 -12.11 -29.48
N GLU A 290 12.95 -13.13 -28.77
CA GLU A 290 11.68 -13.77 -29.10
C GLU A 290 10.55 -12.80 -28.72
N HIS A 291 9.76 -12.38 -29.71
CA HIS A 291 8.55 -11.60 -29.47
C HIS A 291 7.50 -12.47 -28.77
N GLY A 292 7.20 -12.15 -27.52
CA GLY A 292 6.05 -12.66 -26.77
C GLY A 292 4.73 -12.37 -27.48
N ARG A 293 3.75 -13.25 -27.27
CA ARG A 293 2.42 -13.17 -27.91
C ARG A 293 1.63 -12.01 -27.29
N PRO A 294 0.71 -11.38 -28.03
CA PRO A 294 -0.16 -10.34 -27.46
C PRO A 294 -1.17 -11.02 -26.52
N GLY A 295 -1.03 -10.82 -25.21
CA GLY A 295 -1.89 -11.46 -24.23
C GLY A 295 -1.85 -10.82 -22.86
N ASP A 296 -0.69 -10.84 -22.20
CA ASP A 296 -0.57 -10.39 -20.82
C ASP A 296 0.33 -9.16 -20.78
N ARG A 297 -0.23 -8.07 -20.27
CA ARG A 297 0.45 -6.80 -20.05
C ARG A 297 0.88 -6.77 -18.60
N HIS A 298 1.98 -6.07 -18.33
CA HIS A 298 2.42 -5.62 -17.01
C HIS A 298 1.29 -5.50 -16.00
N THR A 299 1.41 -6.27 -14.94
CA THR A 299 0.31 -6.57 -14.02
C THR A 299 0.27 -5.62 -12.82
N GLY A 300 1.28 -4.74 -12.68
CA GLY A 300 1.37 -3.65 -11.70
C GLY A 300 2.72 -3.62 -10.97
N SER A 301 3.20 -2.42 -10.60
CA SER A 301 4.43 -2.26 -9.81
C SER A 301 4.33 -1.22 -8.68
N THR A 302 5.23 -1.34 -7.70
CA THR A 302 5.41 -0.36 -6.60
C THR A 302 6.82 0.21 -6.64
N PHE A 303 6.96 1.50 -6.31
CA PHE A 303 8.25 2.17 -6.31
C PHE A 303 8.59 2.69 -4.91
N MET A 304 9.86 2.55 -4.52
CA MET A 304 10.49 3.38 -3.48
C MET A 304 11.83 3.86 -3.99
N VAL A 305 12.02 5.18 -3.97
CA VAL A 305 13.26 5.86 -4.38
C VAL A 305 13.98 6.32 -3.11
N PHE A 306 15.27 6.03 -3.03
CA PHE A 306 16.14 6.37 -1.90
C PHE A 306 17.61 6.13 -2.27
N ASP A 307 18.56 6.68 -1.51
CA ASP A 307 19.99 6.37 -1.64
C ASP A 307 20.33 5.17 -0.74
N GLU A 308 20.49 3.98 -1.33
CA GLU A 308 20.77 2.75 -0.58
C GLU A 308 22.25 2.62 -0.22
N ASN A 309 23.13 3.00 -1.14
CA ASN A 309 24.55 2.69 -1.03
C ASN A 309 25.39 3.87 -0.51
N GLY A 310 24.79 5.05 -0.49
CA GLY A 310 25.31 6.22 0.14
C GLY A 310 26.12 7.17 -0.73
N ASP A 311 26.01 7.03 -2.05
CA ASP A 311 26.79 7.81 -3.01
C ASP A 311 26.10 9.12 -3.41
N GLY A 312 24.93 9.42 -2.82
CA GLY A 312 24.13 10.59 -3.11
C GLY A 312 23.36 10.49 -4.43
N LEU A 313 23.20 9.28 -4.98
CA LEU A 313 22.36 9.02 -6.15
C LEU A 313 21.11 8.24 -5.72
N ASP A 314 19.99 8.61 -6.33
CA ASP A 314 18.74 7.89 -6.12
C ASP A 314 18.79 6.50 -6.77
N ASP A 315 18.70 5.48 -5.92
CA ASP A 315 18.48 4.08 -6.27
C ASP A 315 16.97 3.77 -6.32
N LEU A 316 16.61 2.59 -6.81
CA LEU A 316 15.20 2.17 -6.92
C LEU A 316 14.97 0.80 -6.31
N LEU A 317 14.02 0.72 -5.38
CA LEU A 317 13.42 -0.54 -4.95
C LEU A 317 12.06 -0.71 -5.63
N LEU A 318 11.94 -1.76 -6.44
CA LEU A 318 10.82 -2.02 -7.33
C LEU A 318 10.09 -3.30 -6.91
N GLY A 319 8.84 -3.20 -6.47
CA GLY A 319 7.98 -4.35 -6.24
C GLY A 319 7.19 -4.71 -7.50
N ASP A 320 6.99 -6.01 -7.71
CA ASP A 320 6.26 -6.58 -8.83
C ASP A 320 5.15 -7.50 -8.30
N VAL A 321 3.99 -7.46 -8.94
CA VAL A 321 2.83 -8.26 -8.56
C VAL A 321 3.11 -9.76 -8.69
N ASP A 322 2.51 -10.57 -7.81
CA ASP A 322 2.75 -12.02 -7.72
C ASP A 322 4.16 -12.44 -7.28
N TYR A 323 5.11 -11.51 -7.18
CA TYR A 323 6.46 -11.75 -6.66
C TYR A 323 6.61 -11.24 -5.23
N SER A 324 7.45 -11.93 -4.45
CA SER A 324 7.59 -11.66 -3.02
C SER A 324 8.79 -10.82 -2.63
N SER A 325 9.80 -10.79 -3.49
CA SER A 325 11.02 -10.03 -3.29
C SER A 325 11.06 -8.86 -4.28
N PRO A 326 11.20 -7.61 -3.79
CA PRO A 326 11.40 -6.46 -4.66
C PRO A 326 12.79 -6.50 -5.29
N ALA A 327 12.93 -5.93 -6.49
CA ALA A 327 14.22 -5.70 -7.12
C ALA A 327 14.82 -4.39 -6.61
N LEU A 328 15.98 -4.45 -5.97
CA LEU A 328 16.82 -3.27 -5.74
C LEU A 328 17.65 -3.03 -7.01
N LEU A 329 17.59 -1.84 -7.59
CA LEU A 329 18.38 -1.37 -8.71
C LEU A 329 19.30 -0.23 -8.26
N ILE A 330 20.60 -0.35 -8.56
CA ILE A 330 21.62 0.62 -8.16
C ILE A 330 21.94 1.56 -9.32
N ASN A 331 21.85 2.85 -9.07
CA ASN A 331 22.16 3.93 -9.99
C ASN A 331 23.67 4.22 -10.00
N GLY A 332 24.31 3.99 -11.14
CA GLY A 332 25.71 4.34 -11.36
C GLY A 332 25.91 5.56 -12.27
N GLY A 333 24.82 6.28 -12.55
CA GLY A 333 24.78 7.45 -13.42
C GLY A 333 25.04 8.75 -12.67
N THR A 334 24.12 9.70 -12.82
CA THR A 334 24.11 10.98 -12.10
C THR A 334 22.69 11.31 -11.68
N GLY A 335 22.48 12.28 -10.77
CA GLY A 335 21.13 12.72 -10.39
C GLY A 335 20.28 13.20 -11.59
N GLU A 336 20.90 13.88 -12.56
CA GLU A 336 20.19 14.36 -13.77
C GLU A 336 19.97 13.27 -14.84
N ASP A 337 20.78 12.20 -14.84
CA ASP A 337 20.78 11.14 -15.86
C ASP A 337 21.04 9.80 -15.16
N ALA A 338 19.98 9.26 -14.54
CA ALA A 338 20.03 8.00 -13.82
C ALA A 338 20.36 6.84 -14.78
N PHE A 339 21.25 5.95 -14.35
CA PHE A 339 21.66 4.77 -15.12
C PHE A 339 21.84 3.58 -14.20
N MET A 340 20.88 2.66 -14.22
CA MET A 340 20.89 1.47 -13.38
C MET A 340 21.95 0.48 -13.87
N ILE A 341 22.97 0.24 -13.03
CA ILE A 341 24.15 -0.57 -13.39
C ILE A 341 24.10 -2.00 -12.83
N SER A 342 23.28 -2.24 -11.81
CA SER A 342 23.10 -3.56 -11.20
C SER A 342 21.73 -3.69 -10.55
N HIS A 343 21.29 -4.93 -10.34
CA HIS A 343 20.11 -5.22 -9.53
C HIS A 343 20.29 -6.49 -8.68
N THR A 344 19.50 -6.61 -7.61
CA THR A 344 19.38 -7.83 -6.79
C THR A 344 17.95 -7.99 -6.23
N PHE A 345 17.57 -9.22 -5.88
CA PHE A 345 16.29 -9.56 -5.21
C PHE A 345 16.48 -9.94 -3.74
N THR A 346 17.68 -9.69 -3.20
CA THR A 346 18.04 -10.10 -1.83
C THR A 346 18.10 -8.94 -0.85
N PHE A 347 17.44 -7.82 -1.15
CA PHE A 347 17.48 -6.64 -0.28
C PHE A 347 16.59 -6.80 0.96
N PRO A 348 17.05 -6.33 2.15
CA PRO A 348 18.44 -5.99 2.47
C PRO A 348 19.31 -7.26 2.53
N ASP A 349 20.46 -7.26 1.87
CA ASP A 349 21.34 -8.44 1.80
C ASP A 349 22.23 -8.61 3.04
N TYR A 350 22.32 -7.55 3.84
CA TYR A 350 23.04 -7.46 5.10
C TYR A 350 22.19 -7.86 6.33
N ASP A 351 20.88 -8.07 6.17
CA ASP A 351 19.99 -8.57 7.23
C ASP A 351 19.01 -9.63 6.68
N VAL A 352 17.72 -9.55 7.00
CA VAL A 352 16.68 -10.48 6.51
C VAL A 352 16.12 -9.91 5.20
N PRO A 353 16.31 -10.59 4.05
CA PRO A 353 15.73 -10.10 2.81
C PRO A 353 14.20 -10.09 2.83
N ILE A 354 13.63 -9.12 2.11
CA ILE A 354 12.19 -9.02 1.91
C ILE A 354 11.71 -10.22 1.07
N ASP A 355 10.80 -10.99 1.66
CA ASP A 355 10.11 -12.12 1.03
C ASP A 355 8.65 -12.14 1.52
N LEU A 356 7.87 -11.18 1.03
CA LEU A 356 6.48 -10.97 1.42
C LEU A 356 5.55 -11.42 0.30
N VAL A 357 4.65 -12.38 0.58
CA VAL A 357 3.80 -12.96 -0.45
C VAL A 357 2.96 -11.90 -1.17
N SER A 358 3.15 -11.87 -2.49
CA SER A 358 2.60 -10.96 -3.49
C SER A 358 2.86 -9.48 -3.24
N PHE A 359 3.54 -8.87 -4.21
CA PHE A 359 3.47 -7.45 -4.50
C PHE A 359 3.92 -6.55 -3.34
N PRO A 360 5.18 -6.60 -2.91
CA PRO A 360 5.66 -5.80 -1.78
C PRO A 360 5.53 -4.30 -2.08
N LEU A 361 4.86 -3.57 -1.19
CA LEU A 361 4.91 -2.12 -1.10
C LEU A 361 5.84 -1.73 0.04
N MET A 362 6.75 -0.82 -0.25
CA MET A 362 7.66 -0.21 0.70
C MET A 362 7.11 1.16 1.13
N SER A 363 7.13 1.45 2.42
CA SER A 363 6.81 2.77 2.99
C SER A 363 7.96 3.21 3.88
N PHE A 364 8.31 4.50 3.82
CA PHE A 364 9.45 5.07 4.54
C PHE A 364 8.96 6.22 5.43
N LEU A 365 8.89 5.98 6.74
CA LEU A 365 8.15 6.81 7.72
C LEU A 365 8.85 6.79 9.10
N ASP A 366 8.74 7.87 9.89
CA ASP A 366 9.32 7.95 11.23
C ASP A 366 8.31 7.43 12.27
N LEU A 367 8.33 6.11 12.49
CA LEU A 367 7.33 5.45 13.32
C LEU A 367 7.57 5.58 14.82
N ASN A 368 8.83 5.73 15.22
CA ASN A 368 9.24 5.74 16.62
C ASN A 368 9.52 7.17 17.13
N ASN A 369 9.35 8.20 16.30
CA ASN A 369 9.58 9.61 16.60
C ASN A 369 11.04 9.95 16.95
N ASP A 370 12.01 9.32 16.31
CA ASP A 370 13.45 9.61 16.48
C ASP A 370 14.02 10.55 15.40
N ASN A 371 13.20 10.97 14.43
CA ASN A 371 13.54 11.76 13.24
C ASN A 371 14.39 11.01 12.20
N ILE A 372 14.42 9.69 12.25
CA ILE A 372 14.97 8.81 11.23
C ILE A 372 13.83 7.95 10.71
N ARG A 373 13.61 7.98 9.39
CA ARG A 373 12.58 7.15 8.78
C ARG A 373 12.99 5.68 8.78
N ASP A 374 12.01 4.85 9.10
CA ASP A 374 12.04 3.41 9.12
C ASP A 374 11.36 2.81 7.88
N LEU A 375 11.65 1.55 7.58
CA LEU A 375 11.08 0.84 6.45
C LEU A 375 9.95 -0.10 6.89
N ILE A 376 8.77 0.11 6.32
CA ILE A 376 7.60 -0.76 6.48
C ILE A 376 7.33 -1.45 5.14
N ILE A 377 7.20 -2.76 5.16
CA ILE A 377 6.83 -3.56 3.99
C ILE A 377 5.45 -4.15 4.20
N SER A 378 4.58 -4.01 3.21
CA SER A 378 3.24 -4.61 3.23
C SER A 378 2.85 -5.14 1.86
N THR A 379 1.86 -6.03 1.82
CA THR A 379 1.31 -6.54 0.56
C THR A 379 0.59 -5.40 -0.14
N PHE A 380 0.76 -5.26 -1.45
CA PHE A 380 -0.01 -4.34 -2.28
C PHE A 380 -1.04 -5.06 -3.14
N ASP A 381 -1.12 -6.38 -3.12
CA ASP A 381 -2.08 -7.12 -3.93
C ASP A 381 -3.55 -6.81 -3.50
N PRO A 382 -4.42 -6.34 -4.42
CA PRO A 382 -5.83 -6.09 -4.10
C PRO A 382 -6.65 -7.37 -3.93
N SER A 383 -6.11 -8.53 -4.29
CA SER A 383 -6.79 -9.81 -4.19
C SER A 383 -7.09 -10.17 -2.73
N LEU A 384 -8.33 -10.60 -2.51
CA LEU A 384 -8.79 -11.15 -1.21
C LEU A 384 -8.07 -12.46 -0.85
N VAL A 385 -7.33 -13.06 -1.79
CA VAL A 385 -6.73 -14.40 -1.67
C VAL A 385 -5.25 -14.45 -2.07
N LYS A 386 -4.56 -13.31 -2.07
CA LYS A 386 -3.10 -13.25 -2.31
C LYS A 386 -2.39 -12.42 -1.24
N SER A 387 -2.59 -12.81 0.02
CA SER A 387 -1.91 -12.24 1.18
C SER A 387 -1.71 -13.31 2.25
N ARG A 388 -0.67 -13.16 3.07
CA ARG A 388 -0.45 -13.99 4.27
C ARG A 388 -1.52 -13.78 5.36
N ASN A 389 -2.27 -12.68 5.28
CA ASN A 389 -3.18 -12.17 6.31
C ASN A 389 -2.48 -11.82 7.63
N LEU A 390 -1.93 -12.82 8.32
CA LEU A 390 -1.11 -12.62 9.51
C LEU A 390 0.35 -12.57 9.09
N ASP A 391 1.15 -11.71 9.72
CA ASP A 391 2.58 -11.56 9.46
C ASP A 391 2.90 -10.97 8.07
N ASN A 392 2.14 -9.95 7.68
CA ASN A 392 2.25 -9.33 6.37
C ASN A 392 2.47 -7.82 6.40
N ILE A 393 2.82 -7.26 7.56
CA ILE A 393 3.30 -5.89 7.74
C ILE A 393 4.65 -5.97 8.45
N TRP A 394 5.72 -5.99 7.68
CA TRP A 394 7.08 -6.14 8.21
C TRP A 394 7.67 -4.77 8.53
N PHE A 395 8.30 -4.68 9.69
CA PHE A 395 8.93 -3.47 10.19
C PHE A 395 10.43 -3.69 10.30
N TYR A 396 11.18 -2.86 9.58
CA TYR A 396 12.61 -2.75 9.70
C TYR A 396 12.94 -1.38 10.30
N GLU A 397 13.54 -1.41 11.48
CA GLU A 397 14.07 -0.19 12.10
C GLU A 397 15.31 0.27 11.34
N ASN A 398 15.43 1.56 11.10
CA ASN A 398 16.61 2.15 10.50
C ASN A 398 17.68 2.42 11.57
N ALA A 399 18.67 1.53 11.66
CA ALA A 399 19.80 1.67 12.58
C ALA A 399 20.92 2.60 12.04
N GLY A 400 20.71 3.21 10.86
CA GLY A 400 21.64 4.10 10.17
C GLY A 400 21.31 5.59 10.40
N GLU A 401 21.39 6.37 9.32
CA GLU A 401 21.00 7.78 9.30
C GLU A 401 19.90 8.00 8.23
N GLU A 402 19.16 9.10 8.31
CA GLU A 402 18.03 9.43 7.42
C GLU A 402 18.37 9.36 5.91
N GLY A 403 19.59 9.73 5.52
CA GLY A 403 20.07 9.67 4.12
C GLY A 403 21.02 8.51 3.84
N GLN A 404 21.21 7.59 4.79
CA GLN A 404 22.13 6.45 4.73
C GLN A 404 21.54 5.30 5.55
N PRO A 405 20.40 4.72 5.12
CA PRO A 405 19.66 3.81 5.95
C PRO A 405 20.38 2.47 6.15
N VAL A 406 20.18 1.86 7.32
CA VAL A 406 20.60 0.48 7.59
C VAL A 406 19.44 -0.25 8.24
N PHE A 407 18.71 -1.01 7.43
CA PHE A 407 17.45 -1.64 7.85
C PHE A 407 17.66 -2.95 8.61
N GLN A 408 17.08 -3.05 9.80
CA GLN A 408 17.12 -4.25 10.65
C GLN A 408 15.70 -4.72 10.98
N LEU A 409 15.36 -5.95 10.60
CA LEU A 409 14.03 -6.51 10.82
C LEU A 409 13.74 -6.66 12.32
N GLN A 410 12.70 -5.99 12.81
CA GLN A 410 12.24 -6.11 14.19
C GLN A 410 11.05 -7.06 14.32
N GLN A 411 10.07 -6.95 13.41
CA GLN A 411 8.87 -7.80 13.43
C GLN A 411 8.19 -7.90 12.06
N LYS A 412 7.34 -8.93 11.89
CA LYS A 412 6.64 -9.22 10.62
C LYS A 412 5.16 -8.89 10.61
N ASN A 413 4.63 -8.45 11.76
CA ASN A 413 3.22 -8.31 12.02
C ASN A 413 2.90 -6.97 12.69
N LEU A 414 3.62 -5.89 12.32
CA LEU A 414 3.45 -4.55 12.90
C LEU A 414 1.98 -4.11 12.92
N PHE A 415 1.54 -3.63 14.08
CA PHE A 415 0.16 -3.35 14.49
C PHE A 415 -0.77 -4.57 14.59
N GLN A 416 -0.54 -5.64 13.81
CA GLN A 416 -1.40 -6.83 13.79
C GLN A 416 -1.38 -7.60 15.12
N GLU A 417 -0.27 -7.54 15.86
CA GLU A 417 -0.11 -8.10 17.20
C GLU A 417 -1.02 -7.43 18.25
N GLU A 418 -1.43 -6.18 18.02
CA GLU A 418 -2.24 -5.40 18.94
C GLU A 418 -3.75 -5.59 18.74
N MET A 419 -4.15 -6.33 17.71
CA MET A 419 -5.53 -6.41 17.23
C MET A 419 -6.07 -7.85 17.15
N LEU A 420 -7.39 -7.97 17.06
CA LEU A 420 -8.04 -9.22 16.70
C LEU A 420 -8.03 -9.40 15.19
N ASP A 421 -7.15 -10.25 14.70
CA ASP A 421 -7.14 -10.69 13.31
C ASP A 421 -7.36 -12.20 13.24
N PHE A 422 -8.33 -12.63 12.45
CA PHE A 422 -8.74 -14.04 12.32
C PHE A 422 -8.54 -14.59 10.92
N GLY A 423 -7.61 -14.01 10.14
CA GLY A 423 -7.32 -14.43 8.77
C GLY A 423 -8.32 -13.85 7.78
N ALA A 424 -8.30 -14.37 6.55
CA ALA A 424 -9.16 -13.88 5.48
C ALA A 424 -10.65 -14.15 5.78
N GLY A 425 -11.51 -13.18 5.46
CA GLY A 425 -12.96 -13.35 5.46
C GLY A 425 -13.54 -13.81 6.79
N ALA A 426 -13.20 -13.15 7.90
CA ALA A 426 -13.72 -13.48 9.22
C ALA A 426 -15.25 -13.33 9.33
N ILE A 427 -15.91 -14.33 9.93
CA ILE A 427 -17.36 -14.43 10.10
C ILE A 427 -17.64 -14.69 11.59
N PRO A 428 -17.98 -13.66 12.37
CA PRO A 428 -18.33 -13.81 13.78
C PRO A 428 -19.75 -14.38 13.95
N LEU A 429 -19.89 -15.28 14.91
CA LEU A 429 -21.12 -15.96 15.30
C LEU A 429 -21.27 -15.90 16.82
N PHE A 430 -22.48 -15.68 17.29
CA PHE A 430 -22.80 -15.59 18.71
C PHE A 430 -23.39 -16.92 19.20
N PHE A 431 -22.82 -17.48 20.27
CA PHE A 431 -23.34 -18.66 20.98
C PHE A 431 -22.87 -18.63 22.45
N ASP A 432 -23.60 -19.25 23.38
CA ASP A 432 -23.21 -19.33 24.80
C ASP A 432 -22.40 -20.61 25.02
N TYR A 433 -21.08 -20.52 24.87
CA TYR A 433 -20.23 -21.71 24.70
C TYR A 433 -20.10 -22.55 25.97
N ASN A 434 -20.39 -21.97 27.13
CA ASN A 434 -20.25 -22.62 28.42
C ASN A 434 -21.50 -22.54 29.30
N SER A 435 -22.64 -22.26 28.68
CA SER A 435 -23.98 -22.21 29.30
C SER A 435 -24.04 -21.34 30.56
N ASP A 436 -23.30 -20.22 30.58
CA ASP A 436 -23.28 -19.31 31.74
C ASP A 436 -24.26 -18.13 31.60
N GLY A 437 -25.02 -18.10 30.49
CA GLY A 437 -26.00 -17.07 30.19
C GLY A 437 -25.40 -15.80 29.58
N LEU A 438 -24.09 -15.78 29.32
CA LEU A 438 -23.43 -14.74 28.54
C LEU A 438 -23.24 -15.23 27.11
N MET A 439 -23.53 -14.35 26.16
CA MET A 439 -23.26 -14.65 24.76
C MET A 439 -21.77 -14.44 24.47
N ASP A 440 -21.13 -15.47 23.91
CA ASP A 440 -19.74 -15.50 23.48
C ASP A 440 -19.65 -15.36 21.96
N ILE A 441 -18.43 -15.38 21.43
CA ILE A 441 -18.18 -15.25 19.99
C ILE A 441 -17.31 -16.41 19.53
N VAL A 442 -17.81 -17.19 18.56
CA VAL A 442 -16.94 -17.97 17.67
C VAL A 442 -16.72 -17.17 16.40
N VAL A 443 -15.47 -17.09 15.96
CA VAL A 443 -15.11 -16.46 14.69
C VAL A 443 -14.64 -17.55 13.75
N SER A 444 -15.44 -17.82 12.73
CA SER A 444 -15.03 -18.62 11.58
C SER A 444 -14.39 -17.73 10.52
N ASN A 445 -13.81 -18.31 9.47
CA ASN A 445 -13.12 -17.54 8.45
C ASN A 445 -13.10 -18.26 7.10
N PHE A 446 -12.78 -17.52 6.03
CA PHE A 446 -12.38 -18.10 4.76
C PHE A 446 -11.15 -19.00 4.95
N GLY A 447 -10.13 -18.46 5.62
CA GLY A 447 -9.00 -19.22 6.10
C GLY A 447 -7.81 -18.37 6.47
N TYR A 448 -6.86 -19.01 7.16
CA TYR A 448 -5.50 -18.50 7.30
C TYR A 448 -4.66 -18.98 6.14
N PHE A 449 -3.70 -18.17 5.70
CA PHE A 449 -2.73 -18.55 4.70
C PHE A 449 -1.98 -19.83 5.13
N ASP A 450 -1.88 -20.79 4.22
CA ASP A 450 -1.20 -22.08 4.46
C ASP A 450 0.06 -22.21 3.59
N SER A 451 -0.10 -22.04 2.28
CA SER A 451 1.01 -22.18 1.33
C SER A 451 0.77 -21.35 0.07
N SER A 452 1.82 -21.08 -0.68
CA SER A 452 1.72 -20.52 -2.02
C SER A 452 2.69 -21.21 -2.98
N TYR A 453 2.38 -21.13 -4.28
CA TYR A 453 3.22 -21.63 -5.35
C TYR A 453 2.92 -20.91 -6.66
N HIS A 454 3.91 -20.82 -7.54
CA HIS A 454 3.71 -20.33 -8.90
C HIS A 454 3.28 -21.49 -9.82
N GLY A 455 2.16 -21.32 -10.51
CA GLY A 455 1.67 -22.28 -11.48
C GLY A 455 2.20 -22.01 -12.90
N PRO A 456 1.59 -22.62 -13.92
CA PRO A 456 1.91 -22.32 -15.33
C PRO A 456 1.75 -20.82 -15.62
N ALA A 457 2.63 -20.28 -16.48
CA ALA A 457 2.73 -18.85 -16.80
C ALA A 457 3.00 -17.94 -15.58
N TYR A 458 3.68 -18.47 -14.55
CA TYR A 458 4.15 -17.71 -13.38
C TYR A 458 3.06 -17.00 -12.57
N ASN A 459 1.80 -17.46 -12.65
CA ASN A 459 0.74 -16.95 -11.79
C ASN A 459 0.92 -17.45 -10.35
N LEU A 460 0.78 -16.55 -9.37
CA LEU A 460 0.82 -16.92 -7.95
C LEU A 460 -0.53 -17.52 -7.51
N TYR A 461 -0.46 -18.71 -6.89
CA TYR A 461 -1.58 -19.36 -6.23
C TYR A 461 -1.32 -19.45 -4.73
N CYS A 462 -2.33 -19.12 -3.92
CA CYS A 462 -2.29 -19.24 -2.47
C CYS A 462 -3.37 -20.19 -1.98
N ASN A 463 -3.00 -21.09 -1.08
CA ASN A 463 -3.90 -22.00 -0.38
C ASN A 463 -4.18 -21.47 1.02
N TYR A 464 -5.41 -21.68 1.47
CA TYR A 464 -5.89 -21.25 2.78
C TYR A 464 -6.55 -22.39 3.51
N ARG A 465 -6.54 -22.33 4.83
CA ARG A 465 -7.21 -23.30 5.70
C ARG A 465 -8.08 -22.60 6.72
N SER A 466 -9.35 -22.95 6.74
CA SER A 466 -10.32 -22.39 7.68
C SER A 466 -10.12 -22.93 9.09
N GLN A 467 -10.39 -22.08 10.08
CA GLN A 467 -10.26 -22.34 11.51
C GLN A 467 -11.37 -21.58 12.26
N LEU A 468 -11.61 -22.00 13.50
CA LEU A 468 -12.50 -21.29 14.42
C LEU A 468 -11.69 -20.67 15.55
N ALA A 469 -11.87 -19.38 15.82
CA ALA A 469 -11.43 -18.76 17.06
C ALA A 469 -12.59 -18.69 18.06
N LEU A 470 -12.30 -18.74 19.36
CA LEU A 470 -13.27 -18.60 20.44
C LEU A 470 -12.91 -17.41 21.35
N LEU A 471 -13.85 -16.50 21.51
CA LEU A 471 -13.78 -15.40 22.46
C LEU A 471 -14.88 -15.57 23.51
N LYS A 472 -14.47 -15.80 24.76
CA LYS A 472 -15.37 -15.84 25.90
C LYS A 472 -15.74 -14.44 26.35
N ASN A 473 -17.01 -14.16 26.56
CA ASN A 473 -17.47 -13.00 27.31
C ASN A 473 -17.22 -13.21 28.81
N ILE A 474 -16.29 -12.43 29.36
CA ILE A 474 -15.93 -12.39 30.79
C ILE A 474 -16.55 -11.17 31.50
N GLY A 475 -17.40 -10.41 30.80
CA GLY A 475 -18.04 -9.22 31.30
C GLY A 475 -19.45 -9.49 31.83
N THR A 476 -20.41 -8.69 31.36
CA THR A 476 -21.84 -8.80 31.71
C THR A 476 -22.69 -8.57 30.46
N PRO A 477 -23.99 -8.91 30.46
CA PRO A 477 -24.85 -8.70 29.28
C PRO A 477 -24.94 -7.24 28.81
N GLY A 478 -24.85 -6.28 29.72
CA GLY A 478 -24.91 -4.84 29.41
C GLY A 478 -23.56 -4.17 29.17
N ASN A 479 -22.47 -4.84 29.54
CA ASN A 479 -21.10 -4.36 29.41
C ASN A 479 -20.19 -5.57 29.13
N PRO A 480 -20.14 -6.05 27.88
CA PRO A 480 -19.34 -7.20 27.51
C PRO A 480 -17.85 -6.85 27.57
N SER A 481 -17.04 -7.86 27.83
CA SER A 481 -15.58 -7.84 27.74
C SER A 481 -15.14 -9.23 27.35
N PHE A 482 -14.14 -9.38 26.49
CA PHE A 482 -13.83 -10.69 25.92
C PHE A 482 -12.45 -11.20 26.33
N LYS A 483 -12.32 -12.51 26.49
CA LYS A 483 -11.05 -13.22 26.56
C LYS A 483 -10.92 -14.08 25.31
N LEU A 484 -9.86 -13.89 24.52
CA LEU A 484 -9.50 -14.80 23.44
C LEU A 484 -9.01 -16.11 24.07
N ILE A 485 -9.83 -17.16 23.97
CA ILE A 485 -9.56 -18.46 24.57
C ILE A 485 -8.65 -19.28 23.67
N ASP A 486 -9.00 -19.36 22.39
CA ASP A 486 -8.32 -20.18 21.40
C ASP A 486 -8.48 -19.56 20.01
N ARG A 487 -7.45 -19.67 19.16
CA ARG A 487 -7.51 -19.30 17.74
C ARG A 487 -7.83 -20.49 16.83
N ASN A 488 -7.76 -21.70 17.37
CA ASN A 488 -8.04 -22.97 16.70
C ASN A 488 -8.97 -23.84 17.57
N TYR A 489 -10.10 -23.24 17.97
CA TYR A 489 -11.15 -23.87 18.76
C TYR A 489 -11.60 -25.21 18.16
N ALA A 490 -11.77 -26.18 19.05
CA ALA A 490 -12.06 -27.59 18.74
C ALA A 490 -11.01 -28.31 17.88
N ASN A 491 -9.88 -27.65 17.55
CA ASN A 491 -8.90 -28.11 16.56
C ASN A 491 -9.59 -28.55 15.26
N LEU A 492 -10.61 -27.80 14.83
CA LEU A 492 -11.50 -28.18 13.74
C LEU A 492 -10.78 -28.64 12.46
N PRO A 493 -9.69 -27.99 11.99
CA PRO A 493 -9.05 -28.40 10.76
C PRO A 493 -8.50 -29.84 10.82
N SER A 494 -8.22 -30.38 12.01
CA SER A 494 -7.67 -31.73 12.17
C SER A 494 -8.63 -32.86 11.78
N TYR A 495 -9.93 -32.57 11.67
CA TYR A 495 -10.93 -33.53 11.20
C TYR A 495 -11.01 -33.63 9.67
N PHE A 496 -10.33 -32.73 8.96
CA PHE A 496 -10.30 -32.66 7.50
C PHE A 496 -8.98 -33.18 6.96
N SER A 497 -9.04 -33.93 5.86
CA SER A 497 -7.85 -34.48 5.21
C SER A 497 -7.02 -33.38 4.54
N GLN A 498 -5.77 -33.66 4.18
CA GLN A 498 -4.97 -32.71 3.41
C GLN A 498 -5.48 -32.57 1.96
N ASP A 499 -6.12 -33.61 1.41
CA ASP A 499 -6.64 -33.60 0.05
C ASP A 499 -7.98 -32.85 -0.06
N GLU A 500 -8.70 -32.74 1.06
CA GLU A 500 -9.97 -32.00 1.20
C GLU A 500 -9.91 -31.12 2.46
N PRO A 501 -9.07 -30.07 2.48
CA PRO A 501 -8.93 -29.20 3.63
C PRO A 501 -10.20 -28.38 3.85
N LEU A 502 -10.52 -28.10 5.11
CA LEU A 502 -11.62 -27.20 5.44
C LEU A 502 -11.33 -25.79 4.95
N PHE A 503 -12.31 -25.20 4.27
CA PHE A 503 -12.23 -23.88 3.68
C PHE A 503 -13.55 -23.14 3.81
N ALA A 504 -13.48 -21.85 4.18
CA ALA A 504 -14.65 -21.00 4.39
C ALA A 504 -15.75 -21.65 5.26
N ALA A 505 -15.35 -22.19 6.41
CA ALA A 505 -16.27 -22.77 7.36
C ALA A 505 -17.27 -21.71 7.87
N CYS A 506 -18.53 -22.12 8.02
CA CYS A 506 -19.58 -21.30 8.61
C CYS A 506 -20.41 -22.20 9.53
N PRO A 507 -19.97 -22.42 10.78
CA PRO A 507 -20.67 -23.33 11.68
C PRO A 507 -22.02 -22.77 12.11
N THR A 508 -22.91 -23.66 12.54
CA THR A 508 -24.12 -23.30 13.27
C THR A 508 -24.21 -24.12 14.55
N PHE A 509 -24.79 -23.53 15.59
CA PHE A 509 -24.86 -24.10 16.93
C PHE A 509 -26.31 -24.33 17.35
N GLY A 510 -26.55 -25.44 18.04
CA GLY A 510 -27.82 -25.74 18.69
C GLY A 510 -27.88 -27.17 19.21
N ASP A 511 -28.65 -27.39 20.27
CA ASP A 511 -28.91 -28.71 20.85
C ASP A 511 -29.63 -29.66 19.85
N LEU A 512 -28.90 -30.58 19.22
CA LEU A 512 -29.43 -31.51 18.22
C LEU A 512 -29.91 -32.83 18.83
N ASP A 513 -29.39 -33.22 19.99
CA ASP A 513 -29.68 -34.52 20.62
C ASP A 513 -30.54 -34.45 21.91
N GLY A 514 -30.78 -33.24 22.41
CA GLY A 514 -31.66 -32.94 23.54
C GLY A 514 -30.99 -33.03 24.91
N ASP A 515 -29.66 -32.97 25.00
CA ASP A 515 -28.92 -33.07 26.26
C ASP A 515 -28.66 -31.71 26.95
N ASN A 516 -29.04 -30.60 26.30
CA ASN A 516 -28.86 -29.21 26.71
C ASN A 516 -27.43 -28.66 26.64
N ASP A 517 -26.55 -29.29 25.87
CA ASP A 517 -25.42 -28.59 25.26
C ASP A 517 -25.69 -28.24 23.79
N ASP A 518 -25.02 -27.20 23.28
CA ASP A 518 -25.16 -26.82 21.88
C ASP A 518 -24.18 -27.64 21.03
N ASP A 519 -24.71 -28.46 20.13
CA ASP A 519 -23.92 -29.14 19.10
C ASP A 519 -23.46 -28.15 18.03
N MET A 520 -22.34 -28.48 17.38
CA MET A 520 -21.81 -27.72 16.23
C MET A 520 -22.03 -28.51 14.93
N LEU A 521 -22.78 -27.92 13.99
CA LEU A 521 -22.85 -28.38 12.61
C LEU A 521 -21.99 -27.50 11.72
N VAL A 522 -21.03 -28.12 11.02
CA VAL A 522 -20.05 -27.44 10.17
C VAL A 522 -19.70 -28.29 8.96
N GLY A 523 -19.41 -27.64 7.85
CA GLY A 523 -18.99 -28.27 6.60
C GLY A 523 -18.16 -27.31 5.76
N ASN A 524 -17.70 -27.79 4.62
CA ASN A 524 -16.90 -27.03 3.66
C ASN A 524 -17.80 -26.20 2.74
N SER A 525 -17.22 -25.18 2.10
CA SER A 525 -17.98 -24.27 1.21
C SER A 525 -18.60 -24.93 -0.03
N ASP A 526 -18.14 -26.12 -0.41
CA ASP A 526 -18.70 -26.95 -1.48
C ASP A 526 -19.85 -27.87 -1.02
N GLY A 527 -20.19 -27.84 0.27
CA GLY A 527 -21.27 -28.62 0.88
C GLY A 527 -20.86 -29.98 1.42
N THR A 528 -19.55 -30.27 1.52
CA THR A 528 -19.01 -31.50 2.12
C THR A 528 -18.84 -31.44 3.64
#